data_AF-A0A3Q3EPX6-F1
#
_entry.id   AF-A0A3Q3EPX6-F1
#
_cell.length_a   1.000
_cell.length_b   1.000
_cell.length_c   1.000
_cell.angle_alpha   90.00
_cell.angle_beta   90.00
_cell.angle_gamma   90.00
#
_symmetry.space_group_name_H-M   'P 1'
#
loop_
_entity.id
_entity.type
_entity.pdbx_description
1 polymer ?
#
loop_
_entity_poly.entity_id
_entity_poly.type
_entity_poly.pdbx_seq_one_letter_code
_entity_poly.pdbx_strand_id
1 'polypeptide(L)'
;MLTRVSITPLTVSPSSKRRSQTLQPIIEGETVIMAVDIVTPTDGSMRSQNQSDRAKMEEGSGRLALDLRLSSSNASSMPELLEQLWKARAEKKKLRKTIREFEEDFYQRNGRNVQKEDRVPKLEEYREYKRIKAKLRLLEVLISKQDSSKSI
;
A
#
# COMPACT_ATOMS: atom_id res chain seq x y z
N MET A 1 -49.30 -9.05 34.13
CA MET A 1 -49.83 -9.08 32.75
C MET A 1 -48.75 -8.56 31.82
N LEU A 2 -47.98 -9.43 31.16
CA LEU A 2 -46.85 -9.05 30.30
C LEU A 2 -47.32 -9.07 28.84
N THR A 3 -47.36 -7.91 28.18
CA THR A 3 -47.79 -7.76 26.79
C THR A 3 -46.69 -8.24 25.84
N ARG A 4 -47.04 -9.13 24.90
CA ARG A 4 -46.11 -9.64 23.88
C ARG A 4 -46.06 -8.66 22.70
N VAL A 5 -44.84 -8.25 22.31
CA VAL A 5 -44.58 -7.48 21.09
C VAL A 5 -44.53 -8.45 19.90
N SER A 6 -45.36 -8.22 18.89
CA SER A 6 -45.37 -9.00 17.63
C SER A 6 -44.43 -8.37 16.60
N ILE A 7 -43.48 -9.18 16.10
CA ILE A 7 -42.58 -8.81 14.99
C ILE A 7 -43.18 -9.42 13.72
N THR A 8 -43.59 -8.57 12.78
CA THR A 8 -44.02 -8.99 11.44
C THR A 8 -42.80 -9.15 10.53
N PRO A 9 -42.62 -10.29 9.82
CA PRO A 9 -41.54 -10.45 8.86
C PRO A 9 -41.85 -9.72 7.55
N LEU A 10 -40.90 -8.94 7.05
CA LEU A 10 -40.92 -8.33 5.72
C LEU A 10 -40.64 -9.40 4.66
N THR A 11 -41.60 -9.64 3.77
CA THR A 11 -41.48 -10.56 2.65
C THR A 11 -40.75 -9.87 1.48
N VAL A 12 -39.56 -10.35 1.12
CA VAL A 12 -38.86 -9.92 -0.09
C VAL A 12 -39.50 -10.62 -1.30
N SER A 13 -40.14 -9.83 -2.17
CA SER A 13 -40.71 -10.32 -3.43
C SER A 13 -39.61 -10.62 -4.45
N PRO A 14 -39.55 -11.82 -5.06
CA PRO A 14 -38.62 -12.10 -6.14
C PRO A 14 -39.13 -11.45 -7.44
N SER A 15 -38.44 -10.43 -7.93
CA SER A 15 -38.76 -9.75 -9.19
C SER A 15 -38.43 -10.67 -10.38
N SER A 16 -39.48 -11.17 -11.00
CA SER A 16 -39.43 -12.03 -12.19
C SER A 16 -39.26 -11.19 -13.44
N LYS A 17 -38.05 -11.15 -14.01
CA LYS A 17 -37.80 -10.72 -15.40
C LYS A 17 -36.75 -11.61 -16.06
N ARG A 18 -37.17 -12.83 -16.43
CA ARG A 18 -36.65 -13.50 -17.62
C ARG A 18 -37.37 -12.93 -18.83
N ARG A 19 -36.66 -12.25 -19.75
CA ARG A 19 -37.12 -12.05 -21.12
C ARG A 19 -35.94 -12.15 -22.07
N SER A 20 -35.93 -13.28 -22.76
CA SER A 20 -35.15 -13.69 -23.95
C SER A 20 -34.53 -12.56 -24.79
N GLN A 21 -33.23 -12.64 -25.05
CA GLN A 21 -32.63 -12.10 -26.27
C GLN A 21 -32.18 -13.27 -27.14
N THR A 22 -32.96 -13.61 -28.16
CA THR A 22 -32.49 -14.33 -29.35
C THR A 22 -31.55 -13.38 -30.09
N LEU A 23 -30.25 -13.67 -30.09
CA LEU A 23 -29.27 -12.93 -30.87
C LEU A 23 -29.45 -13.28 -32.36
N GLN A 24 -29.46 -12.27 -33.23
CA GLN A 24 -29.43 -12.45 -34.68
C GLN A 24 -28.02 -12.90 -35.12
N PRO A 25 -27.87 -13.68 -36.22
CA PRO A 25 -26.56 -14.04 -36.73
C PRO A 25 -25.83 -12.80 -37.25
N ILE A 26 -24.55 -12.69 -36.89
CA ILE A 26 -23.64 -11.61 -37.31
C ILE A 26 -23.41 -11.78 -38.81
N ILE A 27 -23.73 -10.74 -39.59
CA ILE A 27 -23.35 -10.67 -41.01
C ILE A 27 -21.83 -10.52 -41.05
N GLU A 28 -21.17 -11.50 -41.67
CA GLU A 28 -19.73 -11.45 -41.96
C GLU A 28 -19.48 -10.32 -42.98
N GLY A 29 -18.86 -9.25 -42.52
CA GLY A 29 -18.48 -8.14 -43.39
C GLY A 29 -17.76 -7.05 -42.61
N GLU A 30 -16.55 -6.74 -43.07
CA GLU A 30 -15.70 -5.59 -42.71
C GLU A 30 -14.81 -5.72 -41.46
N THR A 31 -13.57 -6.11 -41.75
CA THR A 31 -12.39 -5.81 -40.95
C THR A 31 -11.96 -4.35 -41.15
N VAL A 32 -12.02 -3.49 -40.13
CA VAL A 32 -11.31 -2.19 -40.19
C VAL A 32 -10.67 -1.79 -38.86
N ILE A 33 -9.37 -2.13 -38.77
CA ILE A 33 -8.21 -1.32 -38.35
C ILE A 33 -8.24 -0.65 -36.95
N MET A 34 -7.33 -1.13 -36.09
CA MET A 34 -6.94 -0.49 -34.84
C MET A 34 -5.98 0.69 -35.05
N ALA A 35 -6.18 1.69 -34.19
CA ALA A 35 -5.20 2.57 -33.55
C ALA A 35 -4.90 3.96 -34.14
N VAL A 36 -4.92 4.92 -33.19
CA VAL A 36 -4.22 6.22 -33.07
C VAL A 36 -4.95 7.51 -33.53
N ASP A 37 -5.44 8.19 -32.48
CA ASP A 37 -5.33 9.61 -32.11
C ASP A 37 -6.32 10.72 -32.58
N ILE A 38 -7.04 11.23 -31.56
CA ILE A 38 -7.17 12.64 -31.11
C ILE A 38 -8.35 13.53 -31.61
N VAL A 39 -9.14 14.03 -30.62
CA VAL A 39 -10.01 15.27 -30.51
C VAL A 39 -11.44 15.16 -31.10
N THR A 40 -12.62 15.46 -30.48
CA THR A 40 -13.21 16.11 -29.25
C THR A 40 -14.79 15.90 -29.31
N PRO A 41 -15.72 16.54 -28.54
CA PRO A 41 -15.94 16.76 -27.09
C PRO A 41 -17.36 16.28 -26.56
N THR A 42 -17.67 16.55 -25.27
CA THR A 42 -19.02 16.70 -24.63
C THR A 42 -19.49 15.65 -23.58
N ASP A 43 -19.20 16.01 -22.32
CA ASP A 43 -19.97 16.02 -21.05
C ASP A 43 -20.71 14.78 -20.48
N GLY A 44 -20.43 14.46 -19.20
CA GLY A 44 -21.36 13.72 -18.32
C GLY A 44 -20.91 12.50 -17.50
N SER A 45 -19.98 12.66 -16.55
CA SER A 45 -20.03 12.07 -15.17
C SER A 45 -19.76 10.56 -14.88
N MET A 46 -18.75 10.33 -14.02
CA MET A 46 -18.47 9.19 -13.12
C MET A 46 -17.87 7.87 -13.66
N ARG A 47 -16.53 7.83 -13.82
CA ARG A 47 -15.67 6.78 -13.24
C ARG A 47 -14.19 7.21 -13.33
N SER A 48 -13.64 7.76 -12.25
CA SER A 48 -12.20 7.99 -12.13
C SER A 48 -11.49 6.64 -11.98
N GLN A 49 -11.21 5.98 -13.11
CA GLN A 49 -10.14 5.00 -13.18
C GLN A 49 -8.83 5.81 -13.21
N ASN A 50 -8.22 5.99 -12.05
CA ASN A 50 -6.83 6.39 -11.95
C ASN A 50 -5.96 5.28 -12.54
N GLN A 51 -5.82 5.26 -13.86
CA GLN A 51 -4.60 4.82 -14.51
C GLN A 51 -3.50 5.80 -14.06
N SER A 52 -2.81 5.43 -12.99
CA SER A 52 -1.51 6.02 -12.69
C SER A 52 -0.45 5.14 -13.35
N ASP A 53 -0.43 5.19 -14.67
CA ASP A 53 0.74 4.79 -15.40
C ASP A 53 1.88 5.75 -15.03
N ARG A 54 2.91 5.13 -14.43
CA ARG A 54 4.31 5.43 -14.71
C ARG A 54 4.85 6.77 -14.21
N ALA A 55 5.08 6.79 -12.90
CA ALA A 55 6.36 7.25 -12.38
C ALA A 55 6.83 6.27 -11.30
N LYS A 56 7.46 5.16 -11.74
CA LYS A 56 8.43 4.44 -10.92
C LYS A 56 9.51 5.47 -10.54
N MET A 57 9.38 6.13 -9.39
CA MET A 57 10.56 6.61 -8.69
C MET A 57 11.26 5.40 -8.10
N GLU A 58 11.99 4.72 -8.99
CA GLU A 58 12.89 3.63 -8.69
C GLU A 58 14.15 4.17 -8.02
N GLU A 59 14.02 4.68 -6.80
CA GLU A 59 15.21 5.14 -6.05
C GLU A 59 15.15 4.77 -4.56
N GLY A 60 14.13 4.01 -4.15
CA GLY A 60 14.07 3.38 -2.84
C GLY A 60 14.62 1.95 -2.84
N SER A 61 14.39 1.21 -3.93
CA SER A 61 14.70 -0.22 -4.01
C SER A 61 16.20 -0.48 -4.19
N GLY A 62 16.87 0.29 -5.05
CA GLY A 62 18.31 0.16 -5.29
C GLY A 62 19.17 0.56 -4.08
N ARG A 63 18.76 1.60 -3.34
CA ARG A 63 19.44 1.98 -2.08
C ARG A 63 19.33 0.91 -1.01
N LEU A 64 18.17 0.26 -0.86
CA LEU A 64 18.02 -0.87 0.07
C LEU A 64 18.89 -2.07 -0.32
N ALA A 65 18.97 -2.38 -1.62
CA ALA A 65 19.84 -3.45 -2.11
C ALA A 65 21.32 -3.12 -1.87
N LEU A 66 21.73 -1.86 -2.04
CA LEU A 66 23.09 -1.41 -1.79
C LEU A 66 23.43 -1.42 -0.29
N ASP A 67 22.56 -0.87 0.55
CA ASP A 67 22.71 -0.85 2.01
C ASP A 67 22.70 -2.27 2.60
N LEU A 68 21.89 -3.17 2.02
CA LEU A 68 21.87 -4.60 2.33
C LEU A 68 23.15 -5.31 1.89
N ARG A 69 23.64 -5.02 0.69
CA ARG A 69 24.89 -5.59 0.17
C ARG A 69 26.09 -5.17 1.03
N LEU A 70 26.14 -3.90 1.45
CA LEU A 70 27.16 -3.39 2.38
C LEU A 70 27.04 -4.02 3.77
N SER A 71 25.82 -4.26 4.26
CA SER A 71 25.59 -4.94 5.54
C SER A 71 25.92 -6.44 5.49
N SER A 72 25.84 -7.08 4.31
CA SER A 72 26.15 -8.51 4.12
C SER A 72 27.64 -8.83 4.05
N SER A 73 28.47 -7.84 3.67
CA SER A 73 29.91 -8.03 3.46
C SER A 73 30.72 -8.14 4.75
N ASN A 74 30.15 -7.71 5.87
CA ASN A 74 30.72 -7.91 7.19
C ASN A 74 29.79 -8.91 7.92
N ALA A 75 30.27 -10.12 8.20
CA ALA A 75 29.55 -11.04 9.07
C ALA A 75 29.55 -10.45 10.49
N SER A 76 28.54 -9.62 10.80
CA SER A 76 28.42 -8.99 12.13
C SER A 76 28.36 -10.07 13.21
N SER A 77 29.12 -9.86 14.28
CA SER A 77 29.12 -10.76 15.43
C SER A 77 27.77 -10.72 16.18
N MET A 78 27.43 -11.75 16.96
CA MET A 78 26.19 -11.76 17.76
C MET A 78 25.97 -10.48 18.60
N PRO A 79 26.94 -9.98 19.39
CA PRO A 79 26.75 -8.74 20.15
C PRO A 79 26.54 -7.52 19.24
N GLU A 80 27.21 -7.49 18.09
CA GLU A 80 27.04 -6.41 17.11
C GLU A 80 25.65 -6.43 16.46
N LEU A 81 25.09 -7.61 16.16
CA LEU A 81 23.72 -7.75 15.68
C LEU A 81 22.70 -7.23 16.69
N LEU A 82 22.90 -7.50 17.99
CA LEU A 82 22.05 -7.00 19.06
C LEU A 82 22.16 -5.48 19.22
N GLU A 83 23.38 -4.94 19.13
CA GLU A 83 23.61 -3.50 19.17
C GLU A 83 22.91 -2.80 18.00
N GLN A 84 23.06 -3.33 16.78
CA GLN A 84 22.37 -2.83 15.60
C GLN A 84 20.84 -2.90 15.75
N LEU A 85 20.33 -3.97 16.36
CA LEU A 85 18.89 -4.14 16.63
C LEU A 85 18.36 -3.05 17.56
N TRP A 86 19.09 -2.75 18.65
CA TRP A 86 18.71 -1.69 19.58
C TRP A 86 18.78 -0.30 18.94
N LYS A 87 19.83 -0.01 18.17
CA LYS A 87 19.95 1.25 17.39
C LYS A 87 18.78 1.41 16.42
N ALA A 88 18.50 0.38 15.61
CA ALA A 88 17.39 0.40 14.67
C ALA A 88 16.02 0.54 15.36
N ARG A 89 15.83 -0.03 16.55
CA ARG A 89 14.60 0.16 17.35
C ARG A 89 14.45 1.60 17.81
N ALA A 90 15.51 2.22 18.30
CA ALA A 90 15.52 3.61 18.73
C ALA A 90 15.24 4.55 17.55
N GLU A 91 15.90 4.35 16.41
CA GLU A 91 15.68 5.13 15.18
C GLU A 91 14.25 5.00 14.66
N LYS A 92 13.71 3.77 14.60
CA LYS A 92 12.30 3.55 14.23
C LYS A 92 11.35 4.32 15.14
N LYS A 93 11.62 4.34 16.45
CA LYS A 93 10.79 5.06 17.42
C LYS A 93 10.86 6.57 17.19
N LYS A 94 12.06 7.11 16.93
CA LYS A 94 12.27 8.53 16.59
C LYS A 94 11.51 8.92 15.32
N LEU A 95 11.69 8.16 14.23
CA LEU A 95 11.00 8.40 12.96
C LEU A 95 9.47 8.34 13.10
N ARG A 96 8.95 7.37 13.87
CA ARG A 96 7.50 7.30 14.15
C ARG A 96 6.99 8.55 14.86
N LYS A 97 7.77 9.12 15.79
CA LYS A 97 7.38 10.35 16.49
C LYS A 97 7.36 11.53 15.50
N THR A 98 8.44 11.72 14.74
CA THR A 98 8.55 12.81 13.76
C THR A 98 7.47 12.77 12.70
N ILE A 99 7.13 11.59 12.18
CA ILE A 99 6.05 11.41 11.21
C ILE A 99 4.69 11.78 11.83
N ARG A 100 4.42 11.33 13.06
CA ARG A 100 3.15 11.61 13.75
C ARG A 100 2.97 13.09 14.04
N GLU A 101 4.00 13.74 14.55
CA GLU A 101 3.99 15.19 14.82
C GLU A 101 3.65 15.96 13.54
N PHE A 102 4.26 15.60 12.41
CA PHE A 102 3.92 16.19 11.12
C PHE A 102 2.47 15.91 10.69
N GLU A 103 2.00 14.66 10.81
CA GLU A 103 0.62 14.30 10.44
C GLU A 103 -0.42 15.00 11.32
N GLU A 104 -0.14 15.14 12.62
CA GLU A 104 -0.97 15.83 13.59
C GLU A 104 -1.02 17.34 13.30
N ASP A 105 0.14 18.00 13.09
CA ASP A 105 0.20 19.42 12.73
C ASP A 105 -0.50 19.70 11.40
N PHE A 106 -0.34 18.80 10.43
CA PHE A 106 -0.99 18.91 9.14
C PHE A 106 -2.51 18.79 9.28
N TYR A 107 -2.97 17.84 10.09
CA TYR A 107 -4.39 17.65 10.36
C TYR A 107 -4.99 18.87 11.07
N GLN A 108 -4.30 19.44 12.06
CA GLN A 108 -4.74 20.64 12.76
C GLN A 108 -4.85 21.87 11.85
N ARG A 109 -3.92 22.04 10.92
CA ARG A 109 -3.90 23.18 9.98
C ARG A 109 -4.88 23.05 8.82
N ASN A 110 -5.02 21.84 8.27
CA ASN A 110 -5.75 21.62 7.02
C ASN A 110 -7.10 20.92 7.21
N GLY A 111 -7.38 20.38 8.39
CA GLY A 111 -8.61 19.63 8.68
C GLY A 111 -8.73 18.30 7.92
N ARG A 112 -7.64 17.79 7.33
CA ARG A 112 -7.62 16.54 6.55
C ARG A 112 -6.33 15.76 6.79
N ASN A 113 -6.37 14.45 6.51
CA ASN A 113 -5.17 13.62 6.57
C ASN A 113 -4.17 13.95 5.45
N VAL A 114 -2.89 13.69 5.72
CA VAL A 114 -1.76 13.86 4.77
C VAL A 114 -1.94 12.92 3.57
N GLN A 115 -1.96 13.48 2.36
CA GLN A 115 -1.91 12.70 1.12
C GLN A 115 -0.48 12.46 0.66
N LYS A 116 -0.30 11.61 -0.37
CA LYS A 116 1.01 11.26 -0.91
C LYS A 116 1.85 12.48 -1.33
N GLU A 117 1.24 13.47 -1.95
CA GLU A 117 1.93 14.69 -2.42
C GLU A 117 2.29 15.61 -1.25
N ASP A 118 1.49 15.58 -0.17
CA ASP A 118 1.75 16.38 1.02
C ASP A 118 2.91 15.83 1.86
N ARG A 119 3.40 14.61 1.58
CA ARG A 119 4.52 14.01 2.32
C ARG A 119 5.86 14.59 1.94
N VAL A 120 5.96 15.36 0.86
CA VAL A 120 7.22 15.94 0.35
C VAL A 120 8.08 16.58 1.45
N PRO A 121 7.54 17.36 2.41
CA PRO A 121 8.33 17.95 3.50
C PRO A 121 8.98 16.94 4.46
N LYS A 122 8.44 15.72 4.53
CA LYS A 122 8.91 14.63 5.42
C LYS A 122 9.21 13.33 4.68
N LEU A 123 9.41 13.41 3.37
CA LEU A 123 9.46 12.25 2.49
C LEU A 123 10.60 11.31 2.86
N GLU A 124 11.75 11.87 3.24
CA GLU A 124 12.90 11.07 3.61
C GLU A 124 12.65 10.31 4.93
N GLU A 125 12.02 10.92 5.92
CA GLU A 125 11.65 10.23 7.17
C GLU A 125 10.66 9.08 6.91
N TYR A 126 9.69 9.27 6.00
CA TYR A 126 8.81 8.19 5.57
C TYR A 126 9.58 7.05 4.88
N ARG A 127 10.55 7.39 4.01
CA ARG A 127 11.41 6.40 3.33
C ARG A 127 12.26 5.65 4.34
N GLU A 128 12.98 6.36 5.19
CA GLU A 128 13.82 5.82 6.26
C GLU A 128 13.03 4.90 7.18
N TYR A 129 11.83 5.29 7.61
CA TYR A 129 11.01 4.43 8.46
C TYR A 129 10.74 3.06 7.81
N LYS A 130 10.48 3.03 6.50
CA LYS A 130 10.34 1.78 5.75
C LYS A 130 11.67 1.02 5.65
N ARG A 131 12.80 1.71 5.45
CA ARG A 131 14.12 1.07 5.42
C ARG A 131 14.47 0.42 6.75
N ILE A 132 14.34 1.16 7.86
CA ILE A 132 14.59 0.67 9.21
C ILE A 132 13.63 -0.47 9.57
N LYS A 133 12.35 -0.40 9.15
CA LYS A 133 11.41 -1.51 9.35
C LYS A 133 11.89 -2.80 8.67
N ALA A 134 12.43 -2.71 7.45
CA ALA A 134 13.02 -3.86 6.76
C ALA A 134 14.30 -4.35 7.45
N LYS A 135 15.20 -3.43 7.84
CA LYS A 135 16.43 -3.75 8.59
C LYS A 135 16.15 -4.49 9.90
N LEU A 136 15.13 -4.08 10.66
CA LEU A 136 14.71 -4.78 11.88
C LEU A 136 14.30 -6.22 11.62
N ARG A 137 13.52 -6.46 10.55
CA ARG A 137 13.11 -7.82 10.19
C ARG A 137 14.32 -8.68 9.84
N LEU A 138 15.27 -8.13 9.09
CA LEU A 138 16.50 -8.84 8.76
C LEU A 138 17.31 -9.18 10.02
N LEU A 139 17.51 -8.21 10.92
CA LEU A 139 18.24 -8.44 12.17
C LEU A 139 17.57 -9.50 13.04
N GLU A 140 16.24 -9.47 13.17
CA GLU A 140 15.46 -10.49 13.88
C GLU A 140 15.70 -11.90 13.28
N VAL A 141 15.74 -12.02 11.95
CA VAL A 141 15.99 -13.29 11.24
C VAL A 141 17.43 -13.76 11.41
N LEU A 142 18.42 -12.87 11.27
CA LEU A 142 19.84 -13.21 11.41
C LEU A 142 20.16 -13.71 12.82
N ILE A 143 19.62 -13.04 13.83
CA ILE A 143 19.75 -13.43 15.24
C ILE A 143 19.14 -14.83 15.45
N SER A 144 17.91 -15.05 14.99
CA SER A 144 17.21 -16.34 15.12
C SER A 144 17.97 -17.48 14.44
N LYS A 145 18.62 -17.22 13.29
CA LYS A 145 19.47 -18.19 12.59
C LYS A 145 20.74 -18.51 13.38
N GLN A 146 21.36 -17.53 14.01
CA GLN A 146 22.59 -17.74 14.77
C GLN A 146 22.34 -18.45 16.11
N ASP A 147 21.21 -18.18 16.76
CA ASP A 147 20.84 -18.83 18.03
C ASP A 147 20.47 -20.29 17.84
N SER A 148 19.76 -20.63 16.75
CA SER A 148 19.50 -22.04 16.39
C SER A 148 20.77 -22.82 16.05
N SER A 149 21.78 -22.16 15.48
CA SER A 149 23.06 -22.80 15.11
C SER A 149 23.97 -23.13 16.30
N LYS A 150 23.76 -22.52 17.48
CA LYS A 150 24.56 -22.74 18.70
C LYS A 150 24.00 -23.82 19.62
N SER A 151 22.77 -24.27 19.38
CA SER A 151 22.06 -25.22 20.23
C SER A 151 22.10 -26.67 19.71
N ILE A 152 22.93 -26.94 18.70
CA ILE A 152 23.22 -28.29 18.15
C ILE A 152 24.62 -28.67 18.62
#